data_AF-U6K495-F1
#
_entry.id   AF-U6K495-F1
#
_cell.length_a   1.000
_cell.length_b   1.000
_cell.length_c   1.000
_cell.angle_alpha   90.00
_cell.angle_beta   90.00
_cell.angle_gamma   90.00
#
_symmetry.space_group_name_H-M   'P 1'
#
loop_
_entity.id
_entity.type
_entity.pdbx_description
1 polymer ?
#
loop_
_entity_poly.entity_id
_entity_poly.type
_entity_poly.pdbx_seq_one_letter_code
_entity_poly.pdbx_strand_id
1 'polypeptide(L)'
;MGIVASLESASETTKNQFAAEYMFVPEGTRGVRTVFEYFARLINGVRSVAPPSDAEPEAVAAHKVRSAFLIALLDATSERLRGIDERSSMVPEFWEYSAPLDEDAKTKIPYLPSSKDDRQSSGESSDVPASADAGAATEDGVQFSVFLKRLNTHVEDLSDQISEAEEKEAKSKVPADVKRELALRFADLLGAARTRLEEDSERREGDGESIYGETGASAYAGELARRAQTQTECVLEEATRYLVDLEAELSNERQSGYHDRSFVNEVADYWKGAEVEKAWKSITEEEREKRAVAQRIKLSALRAVQDAVQECASRKEYVDALLLQAAIALL
;
A
#
# COMPACT_ATOMS: atom_id res chain seq x y z
N MET A 1 -13.85 5.69 -14.61
CA MET A 1 -14.37 4.31 -14.64
C MET A 1 -14.94 4.02 -13.28
N GLY A 2 -16.11 3.38 -13.17
CA GLY A 2 -16.74 3.15 -11.85
C GLY A 2 -16.02 2.08 -11.04
N ILE A 3 -16.19 2.11 -9.71
CA ILE A 3 -15.58 1.19 -8.73
C ILE A 3 -15.69 -0.29 -9.12
N VAL A 4 -16.85 -0.69 -9.63
CA VAL A 4 -17.10 -2.07 -10.08
C VAL A 4 -16.20 -2.45 -11.26
N ALA A 5 -15.97 -1.53 -12.19
CA ALA A 5 -15.11 -1.78 -13.35
C ALA A 5 -13.63 -1.94 -12.93
N SER A 6 -13.16 -1.11 -11.99
CA SER A 6 -11.78 -1.21 -11.46
C SER A 6 -11.58 -2.50 -10.65
N LEU A 7 -12.58 -2.91 -9.87
CA LEU A 7 -12.57 -4.19 -9.15
C LEU A 7 -12.61 -5.38 -10.11
N GLU A 8 -13.40 -5.34 -11.18
CA GLU A 8 -13.47 -6.43 -12.14
C GLU A 8 -12.20 -6.55 -13.00
N SER A 9 -11.53 -5.43 -13.31
CA SER A 9 -10.32 -5.41 -14.13
C SER A 9 -9.05 -5.83 -13.39
N ALA A 10 -8.99 -5.64 -12.07
CA ALA A 10 -7.82 -5.97 -11.27
C ALA A 10 -7.58 -7.49 -11.20
N SER A 11 -6.30 -7.90 -11.20
CA SER A 11 -5.93 -9.31 -11.06
C SER A 11 -6.37 -9.87 -9.69
N GLU A 12 -6.60 -11.18 -9.60
CA GLU A 12 -6.91 -11.82 -8.30
C GLU A 12 -5.76 -11.67 -7.29
N THR A 13 -4.52 -11.63 -7.76
CA THR A 13 -3.34 -11.34 -6.92
C THR A 13 -3.43 -9.93 -6.33
N THR A 14 -3.74 -8.93 -7.15
CA THR A 14 -3.92 -7.53 -6.74
C THR A 14 -5.04 -7.41 -5.71
N LYS A 15 -6.18 -8.08 -5.93
CA LYS A 15 -7.31 -8.08 -4.98
C LYS A 15 -6.96 -8.69 -3.64
N ASN A 16 -6.25 -9.82 -3.64
CA ASN A 16 -5.83 -10.49 -2.41
C ASN A 16 -4.82 -9.64 -1.62
N GLN A 17 -3.90 -8.97 -2.32
CA GLN A 17 -2.95 -8.04 -1.70
C GLN A 17 -3.65 -6.81 -1.13
N PHE A 18 -4.58 -6.22 -1.89
CA PHE A 18 -5.38 -5.11 -1.40
C PHE A 18 -6.13 -5.50 -0.12
N ALA A 19 -6.76 -6.68 -0.11
CA ALA A 19 -7.44 -7.19 1.07
C ALA A 19 -6.50 -7.38 2.27
N ALA A 20 -5.27 -7.85 2.05
CA ALA A 20 -4.31 -8.04 3.12
C ALA A 20 -3.78 -6.73 3.71
N GLU A 21 -3.65 -5.67 2.91
CA GLU A 21 -3.01 -4.40 3.31
C GLU A 21 -3.98 -3.28 3.69
N TYR A 22 -5.21 -3.30 3.15
CA TYR A 22 -6.16 -2.19 3.22
C TYR A 22 -7.54 -2.57 3.73
N MET A 23 -7.77 -3.85 4.02
CA MET A 23 -9.02 -4.28 4.65
C MET A 23 -8.75 -4.74 6.07
N PHE A 24 -9.54 -4.20 6.99
CA PHE A 24 -9.54 -4.64 8.38
C PHE A 24 -10.89 -5.30 8.67
N VAL A 25 -10.83 -6.59 8.98
CA VAL A 25 -11.99 -7.42 9.30
C VAL A 25 -11.84 -7.87 10.75
N PRO A 26 -12.67 -7.37 11.67
CA PRO A 26 -12.47 -7.68 13.08
C PRO A 26 -12.68 -9.15 13.41
N GLU A 27 -11.94 -9.62 14.42
CA GLU A 27 -11.97 -10.99 14.90
C GLU A 27 -13.42 -11.46 15.14
N GLY A 28 -13.72 -12.68 14.68
CA GLY A 28 -15.05 -13.28 14.79
C GLY A 28 -15.92 -13.15 13.54
N THR A 29 -15.62 -12.23 12.62
CA THR A 29 -16.29 -12.18 11.29
C THR A 29 -15.59 -13.06 10.26
N ARG A 30 -15.51 -14.37 10.53
CA ARG A 30 -15.09 -15.36 9.53
C ARG A 30 -16.07 -15.37 8.35
N GLY A 31 -15.77 -14.62 7.30
CA GLY A 31 -16.56 -14.70 6.06
C GLY A 31 -16.50 -13.51 5.12
N VAL A 32 -15.61 -12.53 5.29
CA VAL A 32 -15.26 -11.63 4.18
C VAL A 32 -14.16 -12.32 3.40
N ARG A 33 -14.47 -12.82 2.21
CA ARG A 33 -13.52 -13.51 1.33
C ARG A 33 -13.04 -12.62 0.19
N THR A 34 -13.66 -11.46 -0.04
CA THR A 34 -13.31 -10.54 -1.14
C THR A 34 -13.55 -9.07 -0.80
N VAL A 35 -12.86 -8.17 -1.52
CA VAL A 35 -13.06 -6.70 -1.46
C VAL A 35 -14.52 -6.31 -1.72
N PHE A 36 -15.18 -6.99 -2.66
CA PHE A 36 -16.59 -6.77 -2.97
C PHE A 36 -17.51 -7.06 -1.79
N GLU A 37 -17.32 -8.20 -1.12
CA GLU A 37 -18.14 -8.58 0.04
C GLU A 37 -17.99 -7.58 1.20
N TYR A 38 -16.79 -7.03 1.38
CA TYR A 38 -16.51 -6.01 2.39
C TYR A 38 -17.33 -4.74 2.14
N PHE A 39 -17.24 -4.18 0.94
CA PHE A 39 -18.01 -2.98 0.60
C PHE A 39 -19.51 -3.23 0.51
N ALA A 40 -19.95 -4.42 0.09
CA ALA A 40 -21.36 -4.79 0.14
C ALA A 40 -21.91 -4.74 1.58
N ARG A 41 -21.13 -5.13 2.58
CA ARG A 41 -21.52 -5.01 4.00
C ARG A 41 -21.61 -3.55 4.45
N LEU A 42 -20.65 -2.70 4.09
CA LEU A 42 -20.69 -1.28 4.41
C LEU A 42 -21.91 -0.59 3.77
N ILE A 43 -22.18 -0.86 2.49
CA ILE A 43 -23.35 -0.35 1.75
C ILE A 43 -24.64 -0.76 2.46
N ASN A 44 -24.78 -2.05 2.82
CA ASN A 44 -25.96 -2.53 3.52
C ASN A 44 -26.08 -1.95 4.93
N GLY A 45 -24.95 -1.72 5.62
CA GLY A 45 -24.88 -1.01 6.89
C GLY A 45 -25.48 0.39 6.78
N VAL A 46 -24.95 1.21 5.87
CA VAL A 46 -25.43 2.60 5.63
C VAL A 46 -26.91 2.61 5.24
N ARG A 47 -27.35 1.74 4.33
CA ARG A 47 -28.77 1.63 3.95
C ARG A 47 -29.68 1.27 5.11
N SER A 48 -29.22 0.40 6.00
CA SER A 48 -30.04 -0.07 7.12
C SER A 48 -30.33 0.98 8.19
N VAL A 49 -29.62 2.10 8.14
CA VAL A 49 -29.79 3.26 9.04
C VAL A 49 -30.37 4.47 8.32
N ALA A 50 -30.92 4.28 7.11
CA ALA A 50 -31.63 5.33 6.39
C ALA A 50 -32.84 5.84 7.20
N PRO A 51 -33.02 7.17 7.31
CA PRO A 51 -34.15 7.73 8.03
C PRO A 51 -35.48 7.48 7.28
N PRO A 52 -36.62 7.40 7.99
CA PRO A 52 -37.94 7.38 7.35
C PRO A 52 -38.23 8.70 6.63
N SER A 53 -39.23 8.71 5.75
CA SER A 53 -39.54 9.86 4.88
C SER A 53 -39.98 11.13 5.64
N ASP A 54 -40.43 10.99 6.88
CA ASP A 54 -40.89 12.05 7.79
C ASP A 54 -39.87 12.39 8.89
N ALA A 55 -38.64 11.90 8.79
CA ALA A 55 -37.62 12.14 9.78
C ALA A 55 -37.20 13.61 9.90
N GLU A 56 -36.73 13.97 11.09
CA GLU A 56 -36.15 15.28 11.38
C GLU A 56 -34.99 15.63 10.42
N PRO A 57 -34.83 16.91 10.03
CA PRO A 57 -33.80 17.34 9.09
C PRO A 57 -32.37 16.92 9.46
N GLU A 58 -32.06 16.88 10.76
CA GLU A 58 -30.75 16.46 11.28
C GLU A 58 -30.45 14.98 10.97
N ALA A 59 -31.44 14.10 11.11
CA ALA A 59 -31.29 12.68 10.78
C ALA A 59 -31.06 12.47 9.28
N VAL A 60 -31.70 13.28 8.44
CA VAL A 60 -31.49 13.30 6.98
C VAL A 60 -30.08 13.80 6.64
N ALA A 61 -29.62 14.87 7.27
CA ALA A 61 -28.28 15.41 7.07
C ALA A 61 -27.21 14.38 7.45
N ALA A 62 -27.32 13.76 8.63
CA ALA A 62 -26.38 12.73 9.08
C ALA A 62 -26.32 11.53 8.12
N HIS A 63 -27.45 11.11 7.54
CA HIS A 63 -27.46 10.03 6.55
C HIS A 63 -26.81 10.44 5.22
N LYS A 64 -26.93 11.70 4.80
CA LYS A 64 -26.21 12.23 3.64
C LYS A 64 -24.70 12.20 3.85
N VAL A 65 -24.22 12.58 5.04
CA VAL A 65 -22.79 12.50 5.40
C VAL A 65 -22.29 11.07 5.33
N ARG A 66 -22.99 10.10 5.94
CA ARG A 66 -22.66 8.66 5.83
C ARG A 66 -22.55 8.18 4.38
N SER A 67 -23.50 8.59 3.54
CA SER A 67 -23.55 8.20 2.13
C SER A 67 -22.39 8.82 1.34
N ALA A 68 -22.09 10.10 1.56
CA ALA A 68 -20.96 10.78 0.93
C ALA A 68 -19.63 10.15 1.35
N PHE A 69 -19.48 9.84 2.64
CA PHE A 69 -18.30 9.19 3.18
C PHE A 69 -18.08 7.79 2.57
N LEU A 70 -19.14 6.98 2.46
CA LEU A 70 -19.09 5.68 1.79
C LEU A 70 -18.69 5.79 0.31
N ILE A 71 -19.20 6.79 -0.41
CA ILE A 71 -18.82 7.02 -1.81
C ILE A 71 -17.33 7.37 -1.90
N ALA A 72 -16.83 8.27 -1.05
CA ALA A 72 -15.42 8.63 -1.00
C ALA A 72 -14.52 7.42 -0.72
N LEU A 73 -14.93 6.52 0.19
CA LEU A 73 -14.19 5.27 0.45
C LEU A 73 -14.11 4.36 -0.76
N LEU A 74 -15.21 4.24 -1.52
CA LEU A 74 -15.24 3.42 -2.72
C LEU A 74 -14.34 4.02 -3.82
N ASP A 75 -14.40 5.33 -4.01
CA ASP A 75 -13.56 6.03 -4.99
C ASP A 75 -12.08 5.87 -4.64
N ALA A 76 -11.69 6.17 -3.39
CA ALA A 76 -10.32 5.99 -2.90
C ALA A 76 -9.85 4.53 -3.01
N THR A 77 -10.73 3.56 -2.74
CA THR A 77 -10.43 2.13 -2.93
C THR A 77 -10.10 1.82 -4.39
N SER A 78 -10.86 2.39 -5.31
CA SER A 78 -10.68 2.15 -6.74
C SER A 78 -9.37 2.73 -7.25
N GLU A 79 -9.04 3.93 -6.80
CA GLU A 79 -7.76 4.57 -7.09
C GLU A 79 -6.59 3.79 -6.52
N ARG A 80 -6.68 3.35 -5.26
CA ARG A 80 -5.64 2.56 -4.60
C ARG A 80 -5.45 1.20 -5.25
N LEU A 81 -6.54 0.52 -5.63
CA LEU A 81 -6.48 -0.75 -6.37
C LEU A 81 -5.76 -0.58 -7.71
N ARG A 82 -6.07 0.48 -8.44
CA ARG A 82 -5.38 0.81 -9.70
C ARG A 82 -3.90 1.07 -9.46
N GLY A 83 -3.54 1.87 -8.46
CA GLY A 83 -2.15 2.16 -8.13
C GLY A 83 -1.36 0.90 -7.72
N ILE A 84 -1.98 -0.04 -6.99
CA ILE A 84 -1.36 -1.34 -6.70
C ILE A 84 -1.14 -2.13 -7.99
N ASP A 85 -2.14 -2.23 -8.86
CA ASP A 85 -2.04 -2.98 -10.11
C ASP A 85 -0.92 -2.42 -11.02
N GLU A 86 -0.85 -1.09 -11.13
CA GLU A 86 0.21 -0.38 -11.85
C GLU A 86 1.60 -0.70 -11.26
N ARG A 87 1.78 -0.60 -9.94
CA ARG A 87 3.07 -0.91 -9.29
C ARG A 87 3.45 -2.39 -9.37
N SER A 88 2.50 -3.29 -9.21
CA SER A 88 2.72 -4.74 -9.37
C SER A 88 3.12 -5.10 -10.81
N SER A 89 2.69 -4.32 -11.81
CA SER A 89 3.14 -4.49 -13.19
C SER A 89 4.59 -4.01 -13.41
N MET A 90 5.04 -3.00 -12.65
CA MET A 90 6.41 -2.48 -12.70
C MET A 90 7.39 -3.37 -11.94
N VAL A 91 7.00 -3.83 -10.74
CA VAL A 91 7.82 -4.67 -9.87
C VAL A 91 6.94 -5.83 -9.35
N PRO A 92 7.03 -7.03 -9.94
CA PRO A 92 6.20 -8.17 -9.54
C PRO A 92 6.35 -8.55 -8.05
N GLU A 93 7.52 -8.31 -7.47
CA GLU A 93 7.84 -8.57 -6.06
C GLU A 93 7.50 -7.38 -5.13
N PHE A 94 6.83 -6.34 -5.62
CA PHE A 94 6.53 -5.12 -4.86
C PHE A 94 5.82 -5.36 -3.52
N TRP A 95 5.00 -6.41 -3.46
CA TRP A 95 4.26 -6.80 -2.27
C TRP A 95 5.14 -7.42 -1.18
N GLU A 96 6.35 -7.89 -1.51
CA GLU A 96 7.33 -8.40 -0.52
C GLU A 96 7.90 -7.30 0.39
N TYR A 97 7.64 -6.04 0.02
CA TYR A 97 7.97 -4.86 0.81
C TYR A 97 6.81 -4.42 1.72
N SER A 98 5.60 -4.96 1.52
CA SER A 98 4.42 -4.56 2.28
C SER A 98 4.27 -5.32 3.61
N ALA A 99 3.70 -4.63 4.60
CA ALA A 99 3.30 -5.22 5.88
C ALA A 99 1.78 -5.41 5.89
N PRO A 100 1.25 -6.64 5.99
CA PRO A 100 -0.19 -6.87 6.03
C PRO A 100 -0.82 -6.28 7.31
N LEU A 101 -2.11 -5.95 7.26
CA LEU A 101 -2.92 -5.52 8.41
C LEU A 101 -3.19 -6.67 9.40
N ASP A 102 -2.93 -7.91 9.01
CA ASP A 102 -3.13 -9.07 9.86
C ASP A 102 -1.77 -9.64 10.32
N GLU A 103 -1.35 -9.28 11.53
CA GLU A 103 -0.20 -9.92 12.20
C GLU A 103 -0.50 -11.41 12.51
N ASP A 104 -1.77 -11.80 12.64
CA ASP A 104 -2.19 -13.19 12.87
C ASP A 104 -2.32 -14.03 11.60
N ALA A 105 -2.20 -13.43 10.41
CA ALA A 105 -2.04 -14.18 9.16
C ALA A 105 -0.70 -14.94 9.10
N LYS A 106 0.27 -14.60 9.96
CA LYS A 106 1.52 -15.37 10.14
C LYS A 106 1.39 -16.50 11.17
N THR A 107 0.30 -16.55 11.93
CA THR A 107 0.05 -17.54 13.00
C THR A 107 -1.25 -18.31 12.78
N LYS A 108 -1.36 -19.00 11.63
CA LYS A 108 -1.96 -20.36 11.53
C LYS A 108 -1.56 -21.05 10.21
N ILE A 109 -0.48 -21.84 10.24
CA ILE A 109 -0.45 -23.32 10.29
C ILE A 109 0.06 -23.89 8.94
N PRO A 110 0.97 -24.89 8.98
CA PRO A 110 1.58 -25.48 7.80
C PRO A 110 0.52 -26.17 6.93
N TYR A 111 0.74 -26.15 5.62
CA TYR A 111 0.17 -27.14 4.73
C TYR A 111 0.42 -28.55 5.30
N LEU A 112 -0.63 -29.17 5.84
CA LEU A 112 -0.70 -30.61 6.09
C LEU A 112 -1.62 -31.24 5.03
N PRO A 113 -1.38 -32.51 4.70
CA PRO A 113 -1.41 -33.01 3.33
C PRO A 113 -2.74 -33.68 3.03
N SER A 114 -3.17 -33.59 1.77
CA SER A 114 -4.20 -34.47 1.25
C SER A 114 -3.62 -35.88 1.10
N SER A 115 -3.87 -36.74 2.09
CA SER A 115 -3.61 -38.16 2.04
C SER A 115 -4.59 -38.86 1.11
N LYS A 116 -4.04 -39.49 0.06
CA LYS A 116 -4.31 -40.84 -0.49
C LYS A 116 -4.30 -40.80 -2.01
N ASP A 117 -3.21 -41.29 -2.59
CA ASP A 117 -3.24 -42.67 -3.10
C ASP A 117 -1.82 -43.22 -3.28
N ASP A 118 -1.68 -44.45 -2.82
CA ASP A 118 -0.51 -45.30 -2.89
C ASP A 118 -0.06 -45.55 -4.34
N ARG A 119 1.24 -45.37 -4.60
CA ARG A 119 2.02 -46.39 -5.32
C ARG A 119 3.52 -46.20 -5.11
N GLN A 120 4.08 -47.19 -4.44
CA GLN A 120 5.49 -47.47 -4.27
C GLN A 120 6.24 -47.50 -5.61
N SER A 121 7.41 -46.89 -5.66
CA SER A 121 8.60 -47.53 -6.26
C SER A 121 9.87 -46.91 -5.70
N SER A 122 10.73 -47.80 -5.24
CA SER A 122 12.05 -47.68 -4.63
C SER A 122 13.14 -47.06 -5.51
N GLY A 123 14.19 -46.55 -4.84
CA GLY A 123 15.54 -46.35 -5.40
C GLY A 123 16.12 -45.00 -4.98
N GLU A 124 16.83 -44.93 -3.85
CA GLU A 124 18.30 -45.03 -3.72
C GLU A 124 19.03 -43.69 -3.87
N SER A 125 19.93 -43.49 -2.92
CA SER A 125 20.84 -42.37 -2.71
C SER A 125 21.79 -42.12 -3.87
N SER A 126 22.08 -40.85 -4.16
CA SER A 126 23.43 -40.42 -4.55
C SER A 126 23.55 -38.90 -4.50
N ASP A 127 24.67 -38.47 -3.95
CA ASP A 127 25.31 -37.17 -4.08
C ASP A 127 25.18 -36.56 -5.48
N VAL A 128 25.01 -35.23 -5.52
CA VAL A 128 25.20 -34.43 -6.74
C VAL A 128 26.51 -33.67 -6.61
N PRO A 129 27.48 -33.88 -7.52
CA PRO A 129 28.73 -33.15 -7.54
C PRO A 129 28.57 -31.79 -8.23
N ALA A 130 29.51 -30.90 -7.91
CA ALA A 130 29.84 -29.74 -8.72
C ALA A 130 30.27 -30.18 -10.13
N SER A 131 29.74 -29.51 -11.16
CA SER A 131 30.43 -29.39 -12.44
C SER A 131 30.02 -28.11 -13.12
N ALA A 132 31.04 -27.36 -13.49
CA ALA A 132 31.00 -26.14 -14.24
C ALA A 132 30.71 -26.38 -15.74
N ASP A 133 30.23 -25.30 -16.34
CA ASP A 133 30.55 -24.77 -17.66
C ASP A 133 29.88 -25.39 -18.90
N ALA A 134 28.99 -24.62 -19.54
CA ALA A 134 29.31 -23.87 -20.76
C ALA A 134 28.03 -23.38 -21.45
N GLY A 135 27.93 -22.08 -21.71
CA GLY A 135 26.86 -21.49 -22.52
C GLY A 135 26.91 -19.97 -22.54
N ALA A 136 27.94 -19.41 -23.18
CA ALA A 136 28.13 -17.98 -23.37
C ALA A 136 26.88 -17.29 -23.94
N ALA A 137 26.33 -16.35 -23.15
CA ALA A 137 25.53 -15.25 -23.64
C ALA A 137 26.15 -13.97 -23.05
N THR A 138 26.51 -13.04 -23.92
CA THR A 138 27.08 -11.73 -23.60
C THR A 138 26.19 -10.99 -22.60
N GLU A 139 26.61 -10.93 -21.33
CA GLU A 139 26.01 -10.02 -20.34
C GLU A 139 26.48 -8.60 -20.67
N ASP A 140 25.79 -7.96 -21.63
CA ASP A 140 26.05 -6.57 -21.98
C ASP A 140 25.67 -5.69 -20.79
N GLY A 141 26.69 -5.23 -20.07
CA GLY A 141 26.53 -4.16 -19.11
C GLY A 141 26.00 -2.90 -19.80
N VAL A 142 25.08 -2.19 -19.12
CA VAL A 142 24.33 -1.08 -19.70
C VAL A 142 24.74 0.26 -19.12
N GLN A 143 24.74 1.24 -20.00
CA GLN A 143 25.00 2.64 -19.69
C GLN A 143 23.88 3.24 -18.82
N PHE A 144 24.20 4.30 -18.08
CA PHE A 144 23.29 4.97 -17.15
C PHE A 144 22.10 5.61 -17.89
N SER A 145 22.31 6.09 -19.12
CA SER A 145 21.24 6.61 -19.99
C SER A 145 20.09 5.61 -20.21
N VAL A 146 20.37 4.31 -20.23
CA VAL A 146 19.32 3.26 -20.35
C VAL A 146 18.44 3.23 -19.12
N PHE A 147 19.03 3.33 -17.93
CA PHE A 147 18.31 3.45 -16.66
C PHE A 147 17.46 4.73 -16.65
N LEU A 148 18.04 5.88 -17.02
CA LEU A 148 17.32 7.16 -17.03
C LEU A 148 16.13 7.15 -18.00
N LYS A 149 16.30 6.57 -19.20
CA LYS A 149 15.20 6.42 -20.16
C LYS A 149 14.07 5.57 -19.60
N ARG A 150 14.39 4.48 -18.91
CA ARG A 150 13.39 3.64 -18.25
C ARG A 150 12.72 4.39 -17.09
N LEU A 151 13.49 5.07 -16.24
CA LEU A 151 12.94 5.84 -15.13
C LEU A 151 12.01 6.96 -15.62
N ASN A 152 12.38 7.62 -16.73
CA ASN A 152 11.61 8.70 -17.33
C ASN A 152 10.24 8.27 -17.87
N THR A 153 10.00 6.97 -18.08
CA THR A 153 8.64 6.49 -18.39
C THR A 153 7.69 6.58 -17.20
N HIS A 154 8.23 6.77 -15.99
CA HIS A 154 7.46 6.81 -14.74
C HIS A 154 7.45 8.19 -14.10
N VAL A 155 8.60 8.88 -14.11
CA VAL A 155 8.80 10.09 -13.30
C VAL A 155 8.75 11.41 -14.08
N GLU A 156 8.73 11.29 -15.41
CA GLU A 156 8.74 12.37 -16.41
C GLU A 156 9.90 13.40 -16.23
N ASP A 157 10.07 14.30 -17.20
CA ASP A 157 11.03 15.41 -17.18
C ASP A 157 12.54 15.10 -17.05
N LEU A 158 13.02 13.86 -17.25
CA LEU A 158 14.46 13.53 -17.20
C LEU A 158 15.22 13.74 -18.54
N SER A 159 14.60 14.39 -19.53
CA SER A 159 15.16 14.52 -20.89
C SER A 159 16.54 15.18 -20.95
N ASP A 160 16.78 16.20 -20.11
CA ASP A 160 18.06 16.89 -20.05
C ASP A 160 19.16 15.99 -19.45
N GLN A 161 18.84 15.28 -18.35
CA GLN A 161 19.75 14.32 -17.73
C GLN A 161 20.08 13.15 -18.67
N ILE A 162 19.09 12.68 -19.44
CA ILE A 162 19.30 11.63 -20.45
C ILE A 162 20.32 12.11 -21.49
N SER A 163 20.12 13.31 -22.03
CA SER A 163 21.00 13.88 -23.05
C SER A 163 22.43 14.07 -22.54
N GLU A 164 22.58 14.57 -21.31
CA GLU A 164 23.88 14.74 -20.66
C GLU A 164 24.59 13.39 -20.41
N ALA A 165 23.86 12.38 -19.96
CA ALA A 165 24.40 11.04 -19.74
C ALA A 165 24.89 10.43 -21.06
N GLU A 166 24.09 10.49 -22.13
CA GLU A 166 24.48 9.98 -23.45
C GLU A 166 25.74 10.66 -23.99
N GLU A 167 25.87 11.98 -23.80
CA GLU A 167 27.07 12.72 -24.23
C GLU A 167 28.32 12.28 -23.44
N LYS A 168 28.20 12.10 -22.12
CA LYS A 168 29.30 11.62 -21.26
C LYS A 168 29.71 10.19 -21.62
N GLU A 169 28.73 9.33 -21.87
CA GLU A 169 28.94 7.92 -22.22
C GLU A 169 29.61 7.76 -23.58
N ALA A 170 29.25 8.59 -24.57
CA ALA A 170 29.91 8.62 -25.87
C ALA A 170 31.40 9.00 -25.77
N LYS A 171 31.78 9.82 -24.78
CA LYS A 171 33.18 10.23 -24.52
C LYS A 171 33.97 9.19 -23.72
N SER A 172 33.32 8.46 -22.81
CA SER A 172 33.96 7.56 -21.85
C SER A 172 34.48 6.24 -22.46
N LYS A 173 33.85 5.69 -23.51
CA LYS A 173 34.17 4.39 -24.14
C LYS A 173 34.29 3.16 -23.20
N VAL A 174 34.17 3.34 -21.89
CA VAL A 174 34.18 2.26 -20.91
C VAL A 174 32.74 1.75 -20.78
N PRO A 175 32.46 0.47 -21.12
CA PRO A 175 31.18 -0.13 -20.84
C PRO A 175 30.97 -0.21 -19.32
N ALA A 176 29.75 0.06 -18.87
CA ALA A 176 29.41 -0.08 -17.45
C ALA A 176 29.25 -1.56 -17.07
N ASP A 177 29.51 -1.91 -15.81
CA ASP A 177 29.38 -3.28 -15.30
C ASP A 177 27.96 -3.61 -14.78
N VAL A 178 26.99 -2.73 -15.03
CA VAL A 178 25.62 -2.90 -14.52
C VAL A 178 24.82 -3.76 -15.48
N LYS A 179 24.30 -4.90 -15.03
CA LYS A 179 23.45 -5.76 -15.85
C LYS A 179 22.19 -5.03 -16.29
N ARG A 180 21.79 -5.18 -17.55
CA ARG A 180 20.56 -4.58 -18.10
C ARG A 180 19.34 -4.84 -17.23
N GLU A 181 19.13 -6.09 -16.83
CA GLU A 181 17.97 -6.47 -16.03
C GLU A 181 17.92 -5.71 -14.70
N LEU A 182 19.06 -5.62 -14.01
CA LEU A 182 19.17 -4.88 -12.76
C LEU A 182 18.87 -3.39 -12.95
N ALA A 183 19.41 -2.76 -14.01
CA ALA A 183 19.15 -1.35 -14.31
C ALA A 183 17.66 -1.08 -14.56
N LEU A 184 16.97 -1.96 -15.30
CA LEU A 184 15.54 -1.81 -15.58
C LEU A 184 14.70 -2.01 -14.31
N ARG A 185 14.96 -3.08 -13.54
CA ARG A 185 14.29 -3.31 -12.26
C ARG A 185 14.49 -2.14 -11.30
N PHE A 186 15.72 -1.60 -11.23
CA PHE A 186 16.03 -0.47 -10.37
C PHE A 186 15.26 0.79 -10.76
N ALA A 187 15.17 1.11 -12.06
CA ALA A 187 14.35 2.20 -12.55
C ALA A 187 12.85 2.00 -12.24
N ASP A 188 12.35 0.77 -12.40
CA ASP A 188 10.95 0.43 -12.12
C ASP A 188 10.61 0.55 -10.62
N LEU A 189 11.53 0.16 -9.73
CA LEU A 189 11.36 0.33 -8.29
C LEU A 189 11.32 1.81 -7.90
N LEU A 190 12.24 2.62 -8.42
CA LEU A 190 12.28 4.06 -8.12
C LEU A 190 11.04 4.78 -8.66
N GLY A 191 10.59 4.42 -9.87
CA GLY A 191 9.32 4.89 -10.43
C GLY A 191 8.14 4.54 -9.53
N ALA A 192 8.00 3.26 -9.17
CA ALA A 192 6.93 2.78 -8.30
C ALA A 192 6.94 3.43 -6.90
N ALA A 193 8.13 3.67 -6.33
CA ALA A 193 8.28 4.33 -5.04
C ALA A 193 7.86 5.81 -5.11
N ARG A 194 8.29 6.53 -6.16
CA ARG A 194 7.91 7.93 -6.35
C ARG A 194 6.42 8.12 -6.62
N THR A 195 5.83 7.34 -7.53
CA THR A 195 4.38 7.41 -7.82
C THR A 195 3.55 7.20 -6.56
N ARG A 196 3.97 6.26 -5.70
CA ARG A 196 3.30 6.02 -4.42
C ARG A 196 3.42 7.22 -3.47
N LEU A 197 4.59 7.85 -3.39
CA LEU A 197 4.75 9.04 -2.56
C LEU A 197 3.87 10.17 -3.06
N GLU A 198 3.76 10.38 -4.37
CA GLU A 198 2.88 11.38 -4.98
C GLU A 198 1.40 11.11 -4.64
N GLU A 199 0.93 9.87 -4.80
CA GLU A 199 -0.42 9.43 -4.36
C GLU A 199 -0.66 9.75 -2.88
N ASP A 200 0.33 9.51 -2.03
CA ASP A 200 0.26 9.68 -0.59
C ASP A 200 0.52 11.15 -0.14
N SER A 201 0.90 12.08 -1.03
CA SER A 201 1.36 13.44 -0.69
C SER A 201 0.58 14.62 -1.28
N GLU A 202 -0.48 14.38 -2.07
CA GLU A 202 -1.28 15.44 -2.70
C GLU A 202 -2.13 16.31 -1.74
N ARG A 203 -1.98 16.17 -0.42
CA ARG A 203 -2.61 17.07 0.57
C ARG A 203 -1.60 17.66 1.55
N ARG A 204 -0.80 18.61 1.07
CA ARG A 204 0.08 19.44 1.91
C ARG A 204 -0.50 20.83 2.13
N GLU A 205 -1.22 21.02 3.22
CA GLU A 205 -1.35 22.32 3.91
C GLU A 205 -1.38 22.07 5.42
N GLY A 206 -0.23 21.72 6.01
CA GLY A 206 -0.10 21.58 7.45
C GLY A 206 1.36 21.41 7.84
N ASP A 207 1.87 22.30 8.71
CA ASP A 207 3.19 22.20 9.30
C ASP A 207 3.35 20.82 9.96
N GLY A 208 4.42 20.11 9.64
CA GLY A 208 4.65 18.69 9.97
C GLY A 208 4.84 18.35 11.45
N GLU A 209 4.17 19.05 12.36
CA GLU A 209 4.00 18.62 13.74
C GLU A 209 2.76 17.72 13.83
N SER A 210 2.93 16.51 14.35
CA SER A 210 1.81 15.66 14.73
C SER A 210 0.92 16.43 15.70
N ILE A 211 -0.30 16.77 15.26
CA ILE A 211 -1.30 17.43 16.11
C ILE A 211 -1.79 16.52 17.24
N TYR A 212 -1.49 15.23 17.17
CA TYR A 212 -1.70 14.30 18.27
C TYR A 212 -0.55 14.49 19.26
N GLY A 213 -0.79 15.26 20.33
CA GLY A 213 0.17 15.45 21.43
C GLY A 213 0.51 14.15 22.17
N GLU A 214 0.62 14.18 23.51
CA GLU A 214 1.09 13.04 24.32
C GLU A 214 0.28 11.73 24.16
N THR A 215 -0.94 11.77 23.62
CA THR A 215 -1.86 10.63 23.52
C THR A 215 -1.78 9.85 22.20
N GLY A 216 -1.25 10.45 21.12
CA GLY A 216 -1.06 9.82 19.81
C GLY A 216 -2.35 9.53 19.00
N ALA A 217 -2.18 9.20 17.72
CA ALA A 217 -3.26 9.00 16.76
C ALA A 217 -4.29 7.94 17.18
N SER A 218 -3.86 6.88 17.88
CA SER A 218 -4.75 5.80 18.32
C SER A 218 -5.71 6.23 19.42
N ALA A 219 -5.24 7.01 20.39
CA ALA A 219 -6.10 7.49 21.47
C ALA A 219 -7.19 8.42 20.93
N TYR A 220 -6.83 9.27 19.97
CA TYR A 220 -7.79 10.16 19.33
C TYR A 220 -8.78 9.42 18.42
N ALA A 221 -8.34 8.40 17.67
CA ALA A 221 -9.26 7.49 16.98
C ALA A 221 -10.27 6.82 17.92
N GLY A 222 -9.80 6.32 19.07
CA GLY A 222 -10.67 5.74 20.10
C GLY A 222 -11.64 6.77 20.71
N GLU A 223 -11.20 8.01 20.90
CA GLU A 223 -12.06 9.11 21.35
C GLU A 223 -13.14 9.45 20.32
N LEU A 224 -12.79 9.57 19.04
CA LEU A 224 -13.75 9.81 17.96
C LEU A 224 -14.79 8.68 17.88
N ALA A 225 -14.34 7.42 17.98
CA ALA A 225 -15.25 6.28 17.99
C ALA A 225 -16.19 6.30 19.22
N ARG A 226 -15.70 6.66 20.42
CA ARG A 226 -16.54 6.83 21.62
C ARG A 226 -17.49 8.02 21.52
N ARG A 227 -17.06 9.14 20.92
CA ARG A 227 -17.92 10.31 20.70
C ARG A 227 -19.00 10.03 19.67
N ALA A 228 -18.72 9.21 18.67
CA ALA A 228 -19.74 8.75 17.72
C ALA A 228 -20.88 7.98 18.41
N GLN A 229 -20.65 7.41 19.61
CA GLN A 229 -21.68 6.74 20.42
C GLN A 229 -22.56 7.71 21.22
N THR A 230 -22.05 8.90 21.56
CA THR A 230 -22.65 9.76 22.60
C THR A 230 -23.15 11.10 22.06
N GLN A 231 -22.67 11.55 20.91
CA GLN A 231 -23.02 12.84 20.32
C GLN A 231 -24.04 12.67 19.19
N THR A 232 -25.06 13.54 19.17
CA THR A 232 -26.09 13.58 18.12
C THR A 232 -25.58 14.17 16.80
N GLU A 233 -24.53 15.00 16.85
CA GLU A 233 -23.85 15.57 15.69
C GLU A 233 -22.97 14.50 15.00
N CYS A 234 -22.90 14.53 13.66
CA CYS A 234 -22.22 13.48 12.89
C CYS A 234 -20.69 13.59 13.02
N VAL A 235 -20.10 12.78 13.91
CA VAL A 235 -18.64 12.70 14.18
C VAL A 235 -17.79 12.38 12.93
N LEU A 236 -18.41 11.94 11.83
CA LEU A 236 -17.73 11.67 10.56
C LEU A 236 -17.08 12.93 9.93
N GLU A 237 -17.59 14.12 10.22
CA GLU A 237 -16.97 15.37 9.74
C GLU A 237 -15.63 15.62 10.44
N GLU A 238 -15.57 15.45 11.77
CA GLU A 238 -14.32 15.54 12.53
C GLU A 238 -13.36 14.40 12.18
N ALA A 239 -13.90 13.20 11.97
CA ALA A 239 -13.14 12.05 11.49
C ALA A 239 -12.47 12.31 10.12
N THR A 240 -13.09 13.11 9.25
CA THR A 240 -12.48 13.47 7.96
C THR A 240 -11.21 14.28 8.17
N ARG A 241 -11.19 15.23 9.12
CA ARG A 241 -9.98 15.99 9.46
C ARG A 241 -8.91 15.08 10.07
N TYR A 242 -9.29 14.25 11.04
CA TYR A 242 -8.42 13.22 11.60
C TYR A 242 -7.74 12.36 10.53
N LEU A 243 -8.49 11.90 9.53
CA LEU A 243 -7.95 11.04 8.47
C LEU A 243 -6.93 11.78 7.61
N VAL A 244 -7.13 13.07 7.32
CA VAL A 244 -6.15 13.90 6.60
C VAL A 244 -4.86 14.03 7.42
N ASP A 245 -4.98 14.25 8.72
CA ASP A 245 -3.83 14.42 9.61
C ASP A 245 -3.07 13.09 9.81
N LEU A 246 -3.81 11.97 9.96
CA LEU A 246 -3.23 10.63 10.03
C LEU A 246 -2.57 10.23 8.70
N GLU A 247 -3.19 10.53 7.56
CA GLU A 247 -2.60 10.32 6.23
C GLU A 247 -1.24 11.01 6.12
N ALA A 248 -1.16 12.28 6.53
CA ALA A 248 0.09 13.04 6.54
C ALA A 248 1.17 12.40 7.43
N GLU A 249 0.81 11.94 8.64
CA GLU A 249 1.73 11.23 9.54
C GLU A 249 2.26 9.94 8.92
N LEU A 250 1.37 9.10 8.36
CA LEU A 250 1.75 7.86 7.69
C LEU A 250 2.65 8.13 6.48
N SER A 251 2.39 9.19 5.72
CA SER A 251 3.22 9.62 4.59
C SER A 251 4.59 10.09 5.03
N ASN A 252 4.71 10.79 6.16
CA ASN A 252 6.00 11.21 6.71
C ASN A 252 6.86 10.01 7.14
N GLU A 253 6.25 9.02 7.79
CA GLU A 253 6.95 7.77 8.16
C GLU A 253 7.44 6.99 6.93
N ARG A 254 6.76 7.15 5.78
CA ARG A 254 7.12 6.50 4.50
C ARG A 254 8.12 7.30 3.66
N GLN A 255 8.38 8.58 3.95
CA GLN A 255 9.27 9.41 3.14
C GLN A 255 10.73 8.96 3.20
N SER A 256 11.38 8.82 2.05
CA SER A 256 12.79 8.42 1.92
C SER A 256 13.58 9.33 0.99
N GLY A 257 14.89 9.44 1.22
CA GLY A 257 15.77 10.29 0.41
C GLY A 257 15.87 9.84 -1.06
N TYR A 258 15.74 8.54 -1.33
CA TYR A 258 15.78 8.00 -2.69
C TYR A 258 14.51 8.28 -3.52
N HIS A 259 13.48 8.86 -2.92
CA HIS A 259 12.32 9.37 -3.66
C HIS A 259 12.63 10.73 -4.33
N ASP A 260 13.67 11.43 -3.86
CA ASP A 260 14.05 12.75 -4.36
C ASP A 260 14.81 12.65 -5.69
N ARG A 261 14.57 13.59 -6.59
CA ARG A 261 15.25 13.66 -7.89
C ARG A 261 16.76 13.88 -7.76
N SER A 262 17.23 14.50 -6.69
CA SER A 262 18.65 14.70 -6.38
C SER A 262 19.39 13.38 -6.20
N PHE A 263 18.73 12.34 -5.68
CA PHE A 263 19.30 11.00 -5.56
C PHE A 263 19.73 10.43 -6.92
N VAL A 264 18.95 10.69 -7.97
CA VAL A 264 19.27 10.23 -9.34
C VAL A 264 20.60 10.79 -9.82
N ASN A 265 20.94 12.04 -9.44
CA ASN A 265 22.21 12.66 -9.80
C ASN A 265 23.38 12.02 -9.03
N GLU A 266 23.18 11.68 -7.75
CA GLU A 266 24.20 10.99 -6.95
C GLU A 266 24.49 9.58 -7.50
N VAL A 267 23.46 8.87 -7.94
CA VAL A 267 23.59 7.52 -8.52
C VAL A 267 24.46 7.51 -9.79
N ALA A 268 24.48 8.60 -10.56
CA ALA A 268 25.30 8.72 -11.77
C ALA A 268 26.80 8.55 -11.48
N ASP A 269 27.28 9.09 -10.36
CA ASP A 269 28.69 9.04 -9.95
C ASP A 269 29.13 7.65 -9.49
N TYR A 270 28.16 6.81 -9.08
CA TYR A 270 28.37 5.48 -8.55
C TYR A 270 27.81 4.37 -9.44
N TRP A 271 27.56 4.63 -10.73
CA TRP A 271 26.93 3.68 -11.66
C TRP A 271 27.83 2.47 -12.02
N LYS A 272 28.00 1.57 -11.04
CA LYS A 272 28.79 0.35 -11.09
C LYS A 272 27.96 -0.81 -10.56
N GLY A 273 28.11 -2.00 -11.14
CA GLY A 273 27.27 -3.17 -10.81
C GLY A 273 27.14 -3.40 -9.29
N ALA A 274 28.26 -3.44 -8.57
CA ALA A 274 28.27 -3.68 -7.13
C ALA A 274 27.58 -2.57 -6.30
N GLU A 275 27.72 -1.30 -6.70
CA GLU A 275 27.10 -0.17 -5.98
C GLU A 275 25.59 -0.10 -6.26
N VAL A 276 25.17 -0.38 -7.50
CA VAL A 276 23.74 -0.46 -7.85
C VAL A 276 23.04 -1.60 -7.12
N GLU A 277 23.66 -2.78 -7.02
CA GLU A 277 23.12 -3.89 -6.24
C GLU A 277 23.01 -3.55 -4.74
N LYS A 278 24.01 -2.84 -4.21
CA LYS A 278 24.00 -2.38 -2.83
C LYS A 278 22.89 -1.36 -2.58
N ALA A 279 22.72 -0.39 -3.50
CA ALA A 279 21.64 0.59 -3.44
C ALA A 279 20.26 -0.08 -3.49
N TRP A 280 20.07 -1.04 -4.41
CA TRP A 280 18.86 -1.83 -4.50
C TRP A 280 18.49 -2.48 -3.15
N LYS A 281 19.42 -3.21 -2.54
CA LYS A 281 19.19 -3.86 -1.24
C LYS A 281 18.84 -2.85 -0.16
N SER A 282 19.60 -1.77 -0.05
CA SER A 282 19.38 -0.72 0.95
C SER A 282 17.98 -0.10 0.83
N ILE A 283 17.56 0.23 -0.40
CA ILE A 283 16.24 0.83 -0.66
C ILE A 283 15.12 -0.14 -0.29
N THR A 284 15.25 -1.42 -0.68
CA THR A 284 14.23 -2.43 -0.37
C THR A 284 14.07 -2.69 1.13
N GLU A 285 15.18 -2.65 1.89
CA GLU A 285 15.16 -2.81 3.35
C GLU A 285 14.54 -1.57 4.02
N GLU A 286 14.92 -0.36 3.59
CA GLU A 286 14.39 0.89 4.12
C GLU A 286 12.88 1.04 3.82
N GLU A 287 12.42 0.73 2.61
CA GLU A 287 10.99 0.69 2.27
C GLU A 287 10.22 -0.27 3.20
N ARG A 288 10.76 -1.48 3.42
CA ARG A 288 10.12 -2.49 4.27
C ARG A 288 9.99 -2.02 5.72
N GLU A 289 11.04 -1.43 6.27
CA GLU A 289 11.04 -0.92 7.65
C GLU A 289 10.02 0.22 7.82
N LYS A 290 10.06 1.22 6.94
CA LYS A 290 9.14 2.36 6.99
C LYS A 290 7.68 1.96 6.85
N ARG A 291 7.39 1.02 5.94
CA ARG A 291 6.04 0.44 5.82
C ARG A 291 5.61 -0.28 7.09
N ALA A 292 6.50 -1.02 7.74
CA ALA A 292 6.17 -1.68 9.00
C ALA A 292 5.87 -0.67 10.12
N VAL A 293 6.54 0.48 10.14
CA VAL A 293 6.26 1.57 11.08
C VAL A 293 4.89 2.20 10.82
N ALA A 294 4.62 2.65 9.59
CA ALA A 294 3.33 3.22 9.20
C ALA A 294 2.18 2.23 9.49
N GLN A 295 2.39 0.94 9.18
CA GLN A 295 1.40 -0.11 9.44
C GLN A 295 1.11 -0.29 10.93
N ARG A 296 2.11 -0.16 11.80
CA ARG A 296 1.94 -0.25 13.25
C ARG A 296 1.06 0.87 13.79
N ILE A 297 1.24 2.10 13.28
CA ILE A 297 0.41 3.25 13.65
C ILE A 297 -1.04 3.00 13.23
N LYS A 298 -1.25 2.60 11.97
CA LYS A 298 -2.57 2.24 11.43
C LYS A 298 -3.26 1.16 12.25
N LEU A 299 -2.55 0.07 12.58
CA LEU A 299 -3.11 -1.03 13.38
C LEU A 299 -3.48 -0.59 14.80
N SER A 300 -2.67 0.28 15.40
CA SER A 300 -2.96 0.82 16.72
C SER A 300 -4.25 1.65 16.72
N ALA A 301 -4.46 2.49 15.69
CA ALA A 301 -5.70 3.25 15.52
C ALA A 301 -6.91 2.33 15.24
N LEU A 302 -6.76 1.33 14.37
CA LEU A 302 -7.81 0.35 14.07
C LEU A 302 -8.26 -0.43 15.31
N ARG A 303 -7.33 -0.85 16.16
CA ARG A 303 -7.63 -1.54 17.42
C ARG A 303 -8.38 -0.63 18.39
N ALA A 304 -7.97 0.63 18.52
CA ALA A 304 -8.67 1.59 19.36
C ALA A 304 -10.12 1.84 18.91
N VAL A 305 -10.36 1.91 17.60
CA VAL A 305 -11.73 1.98 17.06
C VAL A 305 -12.48 0.67 17.32
N GLN A 306 -11.84 -0.48 17.11
CA GLN A 306 -12.46 -1.80 17.32
C GLN A 306 -12.93 -2.03 18.76
N ASP A 307 -12.13 -1.61 19.74
CA ASP A 307 -12.50 -1.70 21.16
C ASP A 307 -13.73 -0.83 21.45
N ALA A 308 -13.76 0.39 20.90
CA ALA A 308 -14.93 1.25 21.00
C ALA A 308 -16.17 0.67 20.27
N VAL A 309 -16.00 0.03 19.11
CA VAL A 309 -17.11 -0.59 18.34
C VAL A 309 -17.86 -1.63 19.16
N GLN A 310 -17.17 -2.38 20.03
CA GLN A 310 -17.79 -3.40 20.89
C GLN A 310 -18.80 -2.82 21.89
N GLU A 311 -18.71 -1.52 22.16
CA GLU A 311 -19.53 -0.80 23.14
C GLU A 311 -20.68 0.01 22.49
N CYS A 312 -20.81 -0.02 21.16
CA CYS A 312 -21.85 0.74 20.45
C CYS A 312 -23.27 0.37 20.94
N ALA A 313 -24.04 1.38 21.34
CA ALA A 313 -25.38 1.23 21.90
C ALA A 313 -26.47 1.18 20.83
N SER A 314 -26.20 1.73 19.63
CA SER A 314 -27.14 1.70 18.51
C SER A 314 -26.52 1.27 17.18
N ARG A 315 -27.39 0.84 16.27
CA ARG A 315 -27.00 0.44 14.91
C ARG A 315 -26.41 1.59 14.08
N LYS A 316 -26.81 2.83 14.35
CA LYS A 316 -26.28 4.02 13.66
C LYS A 316 -24.82 4.24 14.02
N GLU A 317 -24.53 4.21 15.31
CA GLU A 317 -23.18 4.37 15.87
C GLU A 317 -22.25 3.27 15.38
N TYR A 318 -22.74 2.02 15.37
CA TYR A 318 -22.00 0.89 14.82
C TYR A 318 -21.61 1.11 13.35
N VAL A 319 -22.52 1.63 12.52
CA VAL A 319 -22.23 1.93 11.11
C VAL A 319 -21.20 3.04 10.96
N ASP A 320 -21.27 4.09 11.76
CA ASP A 320 -20.31 5.20 11.73
C ASP A 320 -18.90 4.73 12.10
N ALA A 321 -18.79 3.89 13.14
CA ALA A 321 -17.53 3.32 13.56
C ALA A 321 -16.95 2.34 12.52
N LEU A 322 -17.79 1.55 11.83
CA LEU A 322 -17.35 0.72 10.70
C LEU A 322 -16.83 1.54 9.52
N LEU A 323 -17.47 2.68 9.21
CA LEU A 323 -16.99 3.58 8.15
C LEU A 323 -15.63 4.20 8.51
N LEU A 324 -15.46 4.64 9.77
CA LEU A 324 -14.17 5.13 10.26
C LEU A 324 -13.09 4.04 10.20
N GLN A 325 -13.39 2.83 10.65
CA GLN A 325 -12.47 1.69 10.61
C GLN A 325 -12.06 1.35 9.17
N ALA A 326 -13.01 1.36 8.23
CA ALA A 326 -12.72 1.16 6.81
C ALA A 326 -11.83 2.28 6.23
N ALA A 327 -12.06 3.53 6.65
CA ALA A 327 -11.24 4.66 6.23
C ALA A 327 -9.81 4.55 6.73
N ILE A 328 -9.62 4.28 8.03
CA ILE A 328 -8.28 4.11 8.62
C ILE A 328 -7.55 2.95 7.94
N ALA A 329 -8.24 1.85 7.65
CA ALA A 329 -7.63 0.69 6.99
C ALA A 329 -7.08 1.04 5.60
N LEU A 330 -7.74 1.96 4.88
CA LEU A 330 -7.44 2.33 3.50
C LEU A 330 -6.24 3.28 3.34
N LEU A 331 -5.83 4.01 4.40
CA LEU A 331 -4.62 4.85 4.41
C LEU A 331 -3.31 4.01 4.31
#